data_AF-A0A9X4MIC9-F1
#
_entry.id   AF-A0A9X4MIC9-F1
#
_cell.length_a   1.000
_cell.length_b   1.000
_cell.length_c   1.000
_cell.angle_alpha   90.00
_cell.angle_beta   90.00
_cell.angle_gamma   90.00
#
_symmetry.space_group_name_H-M   'P 1'
#
loop_
_entity.id
_entity.type
_entity.pdbx_description
1 polymer ?
#
loop_
_entity_poly.entity_id
_entity_poly.type
_entity_poly.pdbx_seq_one_letter_code
_entity_poly.pdbx_strand_id
1 'polypeptide(L)'
;MNSSDLTLRQRIQELETQLRQLGNELRLTRQEYEEATAKYLDIYCNLEQKISDRTSALDVANGKLLEEIEERKQTEMEKEQLIAQLQQAMQEVKVLSGFLPICASCKKIRDDTGYWRQIEEYISKHSNALFSHGICPDCTKKLYPEFHAKLHPPNKE
;
A
#
# COMPACT_ATOMS: atom_id res chain seq x y z
N MET A 1 -104.14 12.87 12.20
CA MET A 1 -102.77 12.47 12.59
C MET A 1 -102.14 13.67 13.28
N ASN A 2 -101.60 13.51 14.50
CA ASN A 2 -101.09 14.61 15.32
C ASN A 2 -99.78 15.19 14.76
N SER A 3 -99.58 16.51 14.87
CA SER A 3 -98.37 17.24 14.43
C SER A 3 -97.07 16.63 14.97
N SER A 4 -97.11 16.07 16.18
CA SER A 4 -96.01 15.37 16.85
C SER A 4 -95.60 14.05 16.17
N ASP A 5 -96.53 13.35 15.50
CA ASP A 5 -96.23 12.10 14.76
C ASP A 5 -95.52 12.41 13.43
N LEU A 6 -95.80 13.58 12.84
CA LEU A 6 -95.16 14.03 11.60
C LEU A 6 -93.71 14.46 11.84
N THR A 7 -93.43 15.15 12.95
CA THR A 7 -92.06 15.58 13.31
C THR A 7 -91.16 14.41 13.70
N LEU A 8 -91.70 13.39 14.39
CA LEU A 8 -90.95 12.17 14.70
C LEU A 8 -90.57 11.40 13.44
N ARG A 9 -91.49 11.27 12.46
CA ARG A 9 -91.19 10.64 11.17
C ARG A 9 -90.13 11.38 10.37
N GLN A 10 -90.21 12.71 10.33
CA GLN A 10 -89.17 13.53 9.68
C GLN A 10 -87.81 13.33 10.33
N ARG A 11 -87.76 13.28 11.67
CA ARG A 11 -86.50 13.06 12.40
C ARG A 11 -85.93 11.67 12.19
N ILE A 12 -86.77 10.65 12.12
CA ILE A 12 -86.35 9.27 11.79
C ILE A 12 -85.75 9.24 10.38
N GLN A 13 -86.41 9.84 9.39
CA GLN A 13 -85.92 9.89 8.01
C GLN A 13 -84.59 10.65 7.89
N GLU A 14 -84.43 11.73 8.66
CA GLU A 14 -83.18 12.50 8.73
C GLU A 14 -82.05 11.65 9.33
N LEU A 15 -82.30 10.96 10.45
CA LEU A 15 -81.33 10.07 11.10
C LEU A 15 -80.95 8.88 10.20
N GLU A 16 -81.90 8.29 9.49
CA GLU A 16 -81.63 7.22 8.51
C GLU A 16 -80.71 7.71 7.37
N THR A 17 -80.91 8.94 6.92
CA THR A 17 -80.07 9.56 5.89
C THR A 17 -78.66 9.82 6.42
N GLN A 18 -78.53 10.33 7.64
CA GLN A 18 -77.25 10.55 8.31
C GLN A 18 -76.48 9.25 8.54
N LEU A 19 -77.16 8.19 8.99
CA LEU A 19 -76.54 6.86 9.15
C LEU A 19 -76.06 6.30 7.81
N ARG A 20 -76.82 6.49 6.73
CA ARG A 20 -76.42 6.08 5.38
C ARG A 20 -75.20 6.86 4.89
N GLN A 21 -75.16 8.17 5.11
CA GLN A 21 -74.02 9.02 4.76
C GLN A 21 -72.77 8.59 5.53
N LEU A 22 -72.88 8.45 6.85
CA LEU A 22 -71.77 8.01 7.70
C LEU A 22 -71.24 6.62 7.31
N GLY A 23 -72.15 5.69 6.98
CA GLY A 23 -71.76 4.36 6.49
C GLY A 23 -70.99 4.41 5.17
N ASN A 24 -71.36 5.31 4.25
CA ASN A 24 -70.64 5.52 3.00
C ASN A 24 -69.26 6.14 3.23
N GLU A 25 -69.16 7.15 4.11
CA GLU A 25 -67.90 7.79 4.48
C GLU A 25 -66.92 6.80 5.09
N LEU A 26 -67.37 6.02 6.10
CA LEU A 26 -66.55 4.98 6.72
C LEU A 26 -66.04 3.94 5.72
N ARG A 27 -66.88 3.57 4.74
CA ARG A 27 -66.49 2.64 3.68
C ARG A 27 -65.40 3.22 2.77
N LEU A 28 -65.54 4.49 2.37
CA LEU A 28 -64.57 5.17 1.51
C LEU A 28 -63.24 5.33 2.23
N THR A 29 -63.25 5.83 3.47
CA THR A 29 -62.04 5.97 4.28
C THR A 29 -61.36 4.61 4.46
N ARG A 30 -62.11 3.55 4.77
CA ARG A 30 -61.54 2.21 4.88
C ARG A 30 -60.82 1.78 3.59
N GLN A 31 -61.45 1.98 2.43
CA GLN A 31 -60.87 1.62 1.15
C GLN A 31 -59.57 2.42 0.88
N GLU A 32 -59.57 3.72 1.15
CA GLU A 32 -58.39 4.57 0.99
C GLU A 32 -57.22 4.11 1.88
N TYR A 33 -57.51 3.72 3.12
CA TYR A 33 -56.50 3.18 4.04
C TYR A 33 -55.97 1.83 3.56
N GLU A 34 -56.83 0.93 3.07
CA GLU A 34 -56.42 -0.36 2.51
C GLU A 34 -55.50 -0.15 1.28
N GLU A 35 -55.87 0.77 0.38
CA GLU A 35 -55.07 1.11 -0.80
C GLU A 35 -53.71 1.76 -0.44
N ALA A 36 -53.70 2.69 0.52
CA ALA A 36 -52.47 3.32 1.00
C ALA A 36 -51.53 2.29 1.66
N THR A 37 -52.09 1.36 2.43
CA THR A 37 -51.34 0.29 3.08
C THR A 37 -50.71 -0.65 2.06
N ALA A 38 -51.46 -1.03 1.02
CA ALA A 38 -50.95 -1.87 -0.07
C ALA A 38 -49.77 -1.20 -0.80
N LYS A 39 -49.88 0.11 -1.10
CA LYS A 39 -48.79 0.88 -1.72
C LYS A 39 -47.55 0.95 -0.83
N TYR A 40 -47.76 1.19 0.47
CA TYR A 40 -46.65 1.23 1.44
C TYR A 40 -45.92 -0.11 1.51
N LEU A 41 -46.67 -1.21 1.55
CA LEU A 41 -46.11 -2.55 1.60
C LEU A 41 -45.32 -2.89 0.32
N ASP A 42 -45.84 -2.53 -0.85
CA ASP A 42 -45.13 -2.71 -2.12
C ASP A 42 -43.80 -1.93 -2.15
N ILE A 43 -43.81 -0.67 -1.72
CA ILE A 43 -42.59 0.15 -1.61
C ILE A 43 -41.59 -0.49 -0.64
N TYR A 44 -42.06 -0.98 0.50
CA TYR A 44 -41.22 -1.62 1.50
C TYR A 44 -40.56 -2.88 0.94
N CYS A 45 -41.33 -3.80 0.35
CA CYS A 45 -40.78 -5.00 -0.31
C CYS A 45 -39.75 -4.64 -1.39
N ASN A 46 -40.04 -3.63 -2.22
CA ASN A 46 -39.13 -3.17 -3.26
C ASN A 46 -37.82 -2.61 -2.69
N LEU A 47 -37.88 -1.87 -1.58
CA LEU A 47 -36.70 -1.34 -0.90
C LEU A 47 -35.88 -2.46 -0.26
N GLU A 48 -36.53 -3.40 0.43
CA GLU A 48 -35.86 -4.57 1.02
C GLU A 48 -35.15 -5.40 -0.05
N GLN A 49 -35.80 -5.66 -1.19
CA GLN A 49 -35.19 -6.36 -2.30
C GLN A 49 -33.94 -5.63 -2.80
N LYS A 50 -34.04 -4.31 -3.03
CA LYS A 50 -32.88 -3.51 -3.47
C LYS A 50 -31.75 -3.52 -2.46
N ILE A 51 -32.06 -3.48 -1.16
CA ILE A 51 -31.06 -3.56 -0.10
C ILE A 51 -30.39 -4.93 -0.14
N SER A 52 -31.17 -6.02 -0.20
CA SER A 52 -30.67 -7.39 -0.30
C SER A 52 -29.75 -7.58 -1.51
N ASP A 53 -30.18 -7.14 -2.69
CA ASP A 53 -29.42 -7.25 -3.94
C ASP A 53 -28.08 -6.49 -3.84
N ARG A 54 -28.11 -5.26 -3.32
CA ARG A 54 -26.90 -4.44 -3.15
C ARG A 54 -25.96 -5.02 -2.11
N THR A 55 -26.46 -5.53 -1.00
CA THR A 55 -25.66 -6.17 0.04
C THR A 55 -24.96 -7.41 -0.51
N SER A 56 -25.69 -8.29 -1.21
CA SER A 56 -25.12 -9.48 -1.86
C SER A 56 -24.02 -9.12 -2.88
N ALA A 57 -24.26 -8.12 -3.72
CA ALA A 57 -23.26 -7.64 -4.68
C ALA A 57 -22.00 -7.10 -3.98
N LEU A 58 -22.17 -6.40 -2.87
CA LEU A 58 -21.06 -5.87 -2.08
C LEU A 58 -20.26 -6.99 -1.40
N ASP A 59 -20.93 -8.02 -0.87
CA ASP A 59 -20.27 -9.18 -0.25
C ASP A 59 -19.41 -9.94 -1.26
N VAL A 60 -19.91 -10.15 -2.48
CA VAL A 60 -19.13 -10.76 -3.56
C VAL A 60 -17.91 -9.92 -3.93
N ALA A 61 -18.06 -8.59 -4.01
CA ALA A 61 -16.95 -7.70 -4.31
C ALA A 61 -15.89 -7.70 -3.18
N ASN A 62 -16.33 -7.67 -1.93
CA ASN A 62 -15.45 -7.73 -0.76
C ASN A 62 -14.68 -9.05 -0.70
N GLY A 63 -15.34 -10.19 -1.01
CA GLY A 63 -14.67 -11.49 -1.08
C GLY A 63 -13.52 -11.50 -2.09
N LYS A 64 -13.75 -10.99 -3.31
CA LYS A 64 -12.71 -10.88 -4.35
C LYS A 64 -11.56 -9.97 -3.95
N LEU A 65 -11.85 -8.84 -3.29
CA LEU A 65 -10.81 -7.93 -2.80
C LEU A 65 -9.95 -8.59 -1.72
N LEU A 66 -10.55 -9.39 -0.83
CA LEU A 66 -9.80 -10.13 0.19
C LEU A 66 -8.86 -11.17 -0.44
N GLU A 67 -9.32 -11.91 -1.44
CA GLU A 67 -8.48 -12.83 -2.22
C GLU A 67 -7.31 -12.09 -2.89
N GLU A 68 -7.57 -10.98 -3.58
CA GLU A 68 -6.53 -10.19 -4.25
C GLU A 68 -5.50 -9.60 -3.27
N ILE A 69 -5.94 -9.15 -2.09
CA ILE A 69 -5.03 -8.63 -1.04
C ILE A 69 -4.09 -9.73 -0.55
N GLU A 70 -4.60 -10.94 -0.33
CA GLU A 70 -3.78 -12.05 0.16
C GLU A 70 -2.73 -12.46 -0.87
N GLU A 71 -3.11 -12.56 -2.16
CA GLU A 71 -2.18 -12.84 -3.25
C GLU A 71 -1.08 -11.76 -3.37
N ARG A 72 -1.46 -10.48 -3.26
CA ARG A 72 -0.51 -9.37 -3.31
C ARG A 72 0.47 -9.43 -2.15
N LYS A 73 -0.01 -9.73 -0.94
CA LYS A 73 0.81 -9.84 0.26
C LYS A 73 1.82 -10.97 0.17
N GLN A 74 1.39 -12.14 -0.32
CA GLN A 74 2.29 -13.28 -0.56
C GLN A 74 3.39 -12.91 -1.56
N THR A 75 3.02 -12.26 -2.66
CA THR A 75 3.97 -11.79 -3.69
C THR A 75 4.95 -10.76 -3.12
N GLU A 76 4.50 -9.87 -2.24
CA GLU A 76 5.34 -8.87 -1.59
C GLU A 76 6.35 -9.53 -0.65
N MET A 77 5.92 -10.50 0.15
CA MET A 77 6.82 -11.28 1.01
C MET A 77 7.88 -12.05 0.21
N GLU A 78 7.49 -12.68 -0.91
CA GLU A 78 8.43 -13.39 -1.79
C GLU A 78 9.46 -12.43 -2.41
N LYS A 79 9.02 -11.24 -2.82
CA LYS A 79 9.92 -10.19 -3.34
C LYS A 79 10.89 -9.72 -2.27
N GLU A 80 10.42 -9.47 -1.04
CA GLU A 80 11.28 -9.05 0.07
C GLU A 80 12.34 -10.11 0.38
N GLN A 81 11.97 -11.38 0.40
CA GLN A 81 12.91 -12.49 0.58
C GLN A 81 13.94 -12.55 -0.55
N LEU A 82 13.51 -12.41 -1.80
CA LEU A 82 14.41 -12.43 -2.94
C LEU A 82 15.36 -11.22 -2.93
N ILE A 83 14.87 -10.04 -2.57
CA ILE A 83 15.72 -8.84 -2.41
C ILE A 83 16.78 -9.07 -1.34
N ALA A 84 16.41 -9.64 -0.18
CA ALA A 84 17.37 -9.96 0.88
C ALA A 84 18.43 -10.96 0.41
N GLN A 85 18.03 -12.02 -0.30
CA GLN A 85 18.97 -13.00 -0.87
C GLN A 85 19.90 -12.37 -1.91
N LEU A 86 19.37 -11.53 -2.81
CA LEU A 86 20.18 -10.81 -3.80
C LEU A 86 21.18 -9.87 -3.14
N GLN A 87 20.76 -9.13 -2.11
CA GLN A 87 21.65 -8.25 -1.35
C GLN A 87 22.77 -9.04 -0.67
N GLN A 88 22.46 -10.18 -0.07
CA GLN A 88 23.47 -11.08 0.52
C GLN A 88 24.44 -11.60 -0.53
N ALA A 89 23.94 -12.13 -1.65
CA ALA A 89 24.78 -12.62 -2.74
C ALA A 89 25.68 -11.53 -3.32
N MET A 90 25.17 -10.29 -3.47
CA MET A 90 25.98 -9.14 -3.88
C MET A 90 27.08 -8.82 -2.87
N GLN A 91 26.80 -8.93 -1.57
CA GLN A 91 27.81 -8.72 -0.54
C GLN A 91 28.90 -9.80 -0.60
N GLU A 92 28.52 -11.07 -0.80
CA GLU A 92 29.45 -12.19 -0.95
C GLU A 92 30.34 -12.04 -2.20
N VAL A 93 29.76 -11.66 -3.34
CA VAL A 93 30.52 -11.35 -4.58
C VAL A 93 31.48 -10.18 -4.34
N LYS A 94 31.05 -9.13 -3.62
CA LYS A 94 31.91 -7.99 -3.31
C LYS A 94 33.12 -8.40 -2.46
N VAL A 95 32.94 -9.31 -1.50
CA VAL A 95 34.04 -9.89 -0.72
C VAL A 95 34.96 -10.73 -1.61
N LEU A 96 34.42 -11.54 -2.52
CA LEU A 96 35.21 -12.34 -3.47
C LEU A 96 36.01 -11.48 -4.47
N SER A 97 35.47 -10.33 -4.86
CA SER A 97 36.13 -9.35 -5.76
C SER A 97 37.33 -8.63 -5.12
N GLY A 98 37.60 -8.85 -3.82
CA GLY A 98 38.75 -8.27 -3.12
C GLY A 98 40.09 -9.01 -3.35
N PHE A 99 40.09 -10.18 -3.98
CA PHE A 99 41.32 -10.95 -4.20
C PHE A 99 42.04 -10.51 -5.49
N LEU A 100 42.96 -9.56 -5.36
CA LEU A 100 43.77 -9.06 -6.47
C LEU A 100 45.10 -9.84 -6.56
N PRO A 101 45.35 -10.60 -7.65
CA PRO A 101 46.61 -11.32 -7.81
C PRO A 101 47.75 -10.31 -8.01
N ILE A 102 48.69 -10.26 -7.07
CA ILE A 102 49.89 -9.42 -7.17
C ILE A 102 51.12 -10.24 -7.57
N CYS A 103 51.96 -9.70 -8.45
CA CYS A 103 53.23 -10.32 -8.78
C CYS A 103 54.17 -10.23 -7.58
N ALA A 104 54.68 -11.37 -7.11
CA ALA A 104 55.58 -11.40 -5.96
C ALA A 104 56.85 -10.55 -6.16
N SER A 105 57.34 -10.48 -7.41
CA SER A 105 58.58 -9.76 -7.77
C SER A 105 58.37 -8.27 -8.03
N CYS A 106 57.40 -7.89 -8.88
CA CYS A 106 57.26 -6.50 -9.34
C CYS A 106 56.01 -5.77 -8.80
N LYS A 107 55.20 -6.44 -7.97
CA LYS A 107 53.98 -5.90 -7.31
C LYS A 107 52.88 -5.38 -8.24
N LYS A 108 52.99 -5.62 -9.55
CA LYS A 108 51.91 -5.37 -10.51
C LYS A 108 50.68 -6.22 -10.16
N ILE A 109 49.49 -5.69 -10.42
CA ILE A 109 48.21 -6.39 -10.28
C ILE A 109 47.84 -7.01 -11.62
N ARG A 110 47.36 -8.26 -11.60
CA ARG A 110 46.77 -8.91 -12.77
C ARG A 110 45.29 -8.52 -12.87
N ASP A 111 44.89 -7.97 -14.01
CA ASP A 111 43.49 -7.62 -14.30
C ASP A 111 42.68 -8.81 -14.83
N ASP A 112 41.36 -8.63 -14.95
CA ASP A 112 40.43 -9.67 -15.45
C ASP A 112 40.69 -10.06 -16.91
N THR A 113 41.36 -9.19 -17.67
CA THR A 113 41.82 -9.46 -19.04
C THR A 113 43.15 -10.20 -19.10
N GLY A 114 43.78 -10.46 -17.95
CA GLY A 114 45.03 -11.20 -17.82
C GLY A 114 46.30 -10.37 -17.95
N TYR A 115 46.21 -9.05 -18.12
CA TYR A 115 47.36 -8.15 -18.23
C TYR A 115 47.84 -7.68 -16.85
N TRP A 116 49.14 -7.39 -16.76
CA TRP A 116 49.78 -6.91 -15.54
C TRP A 116 49.92 -5.38 -15.57
N ARG A 117 49.25 -4.69 -14.63
CA ARG A 117 49.27 -3.22 -14.51
C ARG A 117 49.91 -2.76 -13.21
N GLN A 118 50.38 -1.52 -13.19
CA GLN A 118 50.84 -0.90 -11.94
C GLN A 118 49.66 -0.74 -10.96
N ILE A 119 49.97 -0.78 -9.67
CA ILE A 119 48.96 -0.80 -8.62
C ILE A 119 48.18 0.51 -8.55
N GLU A 120 48.87 1.63 -8.75
CA GLU A 120 48.31 2.98 -8.77
C GLU A 120 47.33 3.14 -9.94
N GLU A 121 47.70 2.64 -11.12
CA GLU A 121 46.86 2.65 -12.31
C GLU A 121 45.61 1.79 -12.13
N TYR A 122 45.76 0.62 -11.53
CA TYR A 122 44.64 -0.30 -11.29
C TYR A 122 43.65 0.29 -10.28
N ILE A 123 44.14 0.77 -9.12
CA ILE A 123 43.28 1.31 -8.05
C ILE A 123 42.60 2.62 -8.49
N SER A 124 43.30 3.51 -9.20
CA SER A 124 42.70 4.75 -9.72
C SER A 124 41.58 4.50 -10.74
N LYS A 125 41.64 3.38 -11.49
CA LYS A 125 40.60 3.01 -12.46
C LYS A 125 39.38 2.34 -11.80
N HIS A 126 39.56 1.66 -10.67
CA HIS A 126 38.52 0.87 -10.01
C HIS A 126 38.03 1.48 -8.69
N SER A 127 38.48 2.67 -8.33
CA SER A 127 38.06 3.39 -7.12
C SER A 127 38.19 4.90 -7.30
N ASN A 128 37.60 5.68 -6.39
CA ASN A 128 37.75 7.13 -6.37
C ASN A 128 39.03 7.61 -5.64
N ALA A 129 40.07 6.76 -5.56
CA ALA A 129 41.32 7.11 -4.89
C ALA A 129 42.20 8.03 -5.77
N LEU A 130 42.82 9.04 -5.15
CA LEU A 130 43.79 9.94 -5.77
C LEU A 130 45.18 9.66 -5.20
N PHE A 131 46.18 9.49 -6.06
CA PHE A 131 47.56 9.24 -5.66
C PHE A 131 48.42 10.49 -5.79
N SER A 132 49.25 10.73 -4.79
CA SER A 132 50.36 11.70 -4.86
C SER A 132 51.68 10.94 -4.75
N HIS A 133 52.75 11.54 -5.27
CA HIS A 133 54.09 10.96 -5.21
C HIS A 133 54.87 11.61 -4.07
N GLY A 134 55.29 10.81 -3.10
CA GLY A 134 56.12 11.23 -1.97
C GLY A 134 57.19 10.19 -1.65
N ILE A 135 58.28 10.61 -1.01
CA ILE A 135 59.35 9.71 -0.56
C ILE A 135 59.19 9.53 0.95
N CYS A 136 59.02 8.29 1.41
CA CYS A 136 58.92 8.01 2.85
C CYS A 136 60.27 8.21 3.56
N PRO A 137 60.29 8.45 4.89
CA PRO A 137 61.53 8.67 5.64
C PRO A 137 62.57 7.55 5.46
N ASP A 138 62.15 6.29 5.40
CA ASP A 138 63.05 5.15 5.18
C ASP A 138 63.73 5.19 3.81
N CYS A 139 62.99 5.55 2.76
CA CYS A 139 63.52 5.71 1.42
C CYS A 139 64.45 6.93 1.35
N THR A 140 64.08 8.04 2.00
CA THR A 140 64.93 9.23 2.09
C THR A 140 66.26 8.90 2.81
N LYS A 141 66.22 8.12 3.90
CA LYS A 141 67.42 7.68 4.62
C LYS A 141 68.36 6.83 3.77
N LYS A 142 67.81 6.00 2.88
CA LYS A 142 68.59 5.13 1.99
C LYS A 142 69.13 5.84 0.76
N LEU A 143 68.31 6.64 0.09
CA LEU A 143 68.63 7.28 -1.19
C LEU A 143 69.32 8.63 -1.02
N TYR A 144 69.03 9.34 0.07
CA TYR A 144 69.53 10.68 0.37
C TYR A 144 69.93 10.83 1.85
N PRO A 145 70.94 10.08 2.34
CA PRO A 145 71.31 10.06 3.76
C PRO A 145 71.66 11.45 4.31
N GLU A 146 72.37 12.28 3.53
CA GLU A 146 72.72 13.64 3.93
C GLU A 146 71.51 14.58 4.06
N PHE A 147 70.45 14.36 3.29
CA PHE A 147 69.21 15.15 3.38
C PHE A 147 68.31 14.64 4.51
N HIS A 148 68.28 13.33 4.75
CA HIS A 148 67.53 12.74 5.86
C HIS A 148 68.02 13.30 7.22
N ALA A 149 69.34 13.40 7.41
CA ALA A 149 69.92 13.96 8.63
C ALA A 149 69.56 15.44 8.87
N LYS A 150 69.29 16.21 7.81
CA LYS A 150 68.88 17.62 7.89
C LYS A 150 67.38 17.80 8.11
N LEU A 151 66.55 16.94 7.53
CA LEU A 151 65.09 17.00 7.64
C LEU A 151 64.57 16.43 8.97
N HIS A 152 65.35 15.55 9.61
CA HIS A 152 65.03 14.96 10.91
C HIS A 152 66.23 15.11 11.88
N PRO A 153 66.48 16.33 12.39
CA PRO A 153 67.53 16.52 13.39
C PRO A 153 67.19 15.73 14.67
N PRO A 154 68.19 15.15 15.35
CA PRO A 154 67.97 14.52 16.65
C PRO A 154 67.40 15.56 17.61
N ASN A 155 66.32 15.22 18.33
CA ASN A 155 65.76 16.05 19.39
C ASN A 155 66.91 16.49 20.31
N LYS A 156 67.16 17.80 20.36
CA LYS A 156 68.05 18.37 21.38
C LYS A 156 67.26 18.33 22.69
N GLU A 157 67.75 17.54 23.63
CA GLU A 157 67.36 17.59 25.05
C GLU A 157 67.55 19.01 25.62
#